data_AF-A0A432PKL0-F1
#
_entry.id   AF-A0A432PKL0-F1
#
_cell.length_a   1.000
_cell.length_b   1.000
_cell.length_c   1.000
_cell.angle_alpha   90.00
_cell.angle_beta   90.00
_cell.angle_gamma   90.00
#
_symmetry.space_group_name_H-M   'P 1'
#
loop_
_entity.id
_entity.type
_entity.pdbx_description
1 polymer ?
#
loop_
_entity_poly.entity_id
_entity_poly.type
_entity_poly.pdbx_seq_one_letter_code
_entity_poly.pdbx_strand_id
1 'polypeptide(L)'
;MRKFVFLAALLMSGEAFAGCELISGPCWTQGRDTYTMERNSGGSYNTYRNGDLYSQTQQTLGGTYRETVNGGGSRTYNYDPYKGYDSKKNGNRW
;
A
#
# COMPACT_ATOMS: atom_id res chain seq x y z
N MET A 1 -6.22 -44.62 5.85
CA MET A 1 -6.52 -43.18 5.79
C MET A 1 -5.22 -42.39 5.96
N ARG A 2 -4.58 -41.96 4.85
CA ARG A 2 -3.36 -41.12 4.87
C ARG A 2 -3.73 -39.76 4.28
N LYS A 3 -4.29 -38.87 5.09
CA LYS A 3 -4.64 -37.49 4.70
C LYS A 3 -4.32 -36.53 5.84
N PHE A 4 -3.04 -36.37 6.18
CA PHE A 4 -2.63 -35.41 7.22
C PHE A 4 -1.36 -34.62 6.90
N VAL A 5 -0.89 -34.61 5.65
CA VAL A 5 0.37 -33.91 5.30
C VAL A 5 0.15 -32.51 4.68
N PHE A 6 -1.09 -32.12 4.37
CA PHE A 6 -1.34 -30.84 3.68
C PHE A 6 -1.55 -29.61 4.58
N LEU A 7 -1.56 -29.77 5.91
CA LEU A 7 -1.88 -28.66 6.83
C LEU A 7 -0.67 -27.83 7.29
N ALA A 8 0.56 -28.32 7.12
CA ALA A 8 1.76 -27.62 7.58
C ALA A 8 2.28 -26.54 6.61
N ALA A 9 1.84 -26.54 5.35
CA ALA A 9 2.34 -25.61 4.33
C ALA A 9 1.67 -24.21 4.38
N LEU A 10 0.60 -24.02 5.15
CA LEU A 10 -0.14 -22.75 5.22
C LEU A 10 0.38 -21.80 6.31
N LEU A 11 1.32 -22.23 7.15
CA LEU A 11 1.87 -21.42 8.25
C LEU A 11 3.24 -20.79 7.92
N MET A 12 3.70 -20.95 6.68
CA MET A 12 4.91 -20.32 6.15
C MET A 12 4.58 -19.27 5.10
N SER A 13 3.56 -18.44 5.31
CA SER A 13 3.53 -17.12 4.69
C SER A 13 4.48 -16.22 5.49
N GLY A 14 5.78 -16.54 5.48
CA GLY A 14 6.77 -15.56 5.90
C GLY A 14 6.64 -14.38 4.96
N GLU A 15 6.36 -13.20 5.52
CA GLU A 15 6.28 -11.88 4.88
C GLU A 15 6.98 -11.88 3.51
N ALA A 16 6.24 -12.26 2.46
CA ALA A 16 6.83 -12.40 1.15
C ALA A 16 7.17 -10.99 0.72
N PHE A 17 8.46 -10.67 0.68
CA PHE A 17 8.96 -9.38 0.25
C PHE A 17 8.75 -9.25 -1.26
N ALA A 18 7.49 -9.08 -1.66
CA ALA A 18 7.13 -8.72 -3.01
C ALA A 18 7.55 -7.26 -3.17
N GLY A 19 8.75 -7.05 -3.70
CA GLY A 19 9.10 -5.75 -4.27
C GLY A 19 8.05 -5.33 -5.31
N CYS A 20 8.14 -4.10 -5.79
CA CYS A 20 7.20 -3.57 -6.78
C CYS A 20 7.16 -4.33 -8.12
N GLU A 21 7.96 -5.38 -8.29
CA GLU A 21 8.10 -6.18 -9.51
C GLU A 21 6.82 -6.91 -9.92
N LEU A 22 5.96 -7.29 -8.96
CA LEU A 22 4.72 -8.03 -9.22
C LEU A 22 3.45 -7.19 -9.07
N ILE A 23 3.58 -5.89 -8.75
CA ILE A 23 2.46 -5.02 -8.41
C ILE A 23 2.12 -4.10 -9.59
N SER A 24 0.89 -4.19 -10.08
CA SER A 24 0.41 -3.45 -11.25
C SER A 24 -0.01 -2.00 -10.95
N GLY A 25 0.04 -1.58 -9.69
CA GLY A 25 -0.33 -0.25 -9.21
C GLY A 25 0.85 0.62 -8.74
N PRO A 26 0.58 1.85 -8.27
CA PRO A 26 1.60 2.71 -7.69
C PRO A 26 2.30 2.03 -6.51
N CYS A 27 3.59 1.75 -6.69
CA CYS A 27 4.41 1.06 -5.72
C CYS A 27 5.79 1.71 -5.63
N TRP A 28 6.33 1.81 -4.43
CA TRP A 28 7.71 2.22 -4.19
C TRP A 28 8.32 1.44 -3.03
N THR A 29 9.64 1.28 -3.06
CA THR A 29 10.39 0.70 -1.95
C THR A 29 11.15 1.78 -1.19
N GLN A 30 11.14 1.71 0.13
CA GLN A 30 11.95 2.55 1.00
C GLN A 30 12.67 1.66 2.01
N GLY A 31 13.98 1.46 1.83
CA GLY A 31 14.76 0.56 2.67
C GLY A 31 14.29 -0.90 2.53
N ARG A 32 13.80 -1.48 3.63
CA ARG A 32 13.22 -2.83 3.68
C ARG A 32 11.69 -2.80 3.72
N ASP A 33 11.08 -1.76 3.19
CA ASP A 33 9.62 -1.68 3.13
C ASP A 33 9.16 -1.42 1.70
N THR A 34 8.19 -2.22 1.25
CA THR A 34 7.45 -1.98 0.01
C THR A 34 6.15 -1.28 0.34
N TYR A 35 5.92 -0.14 -0.28
CA TYR A 35 4.69 0.59 -0.14
C TYR A 35 3.87 0.50 -1.42
N THR A 36 2.59 0.21 -1.28
CA THR A 36 1.65 0.11 -2.39
C THR A 36 0.48 1.03 -2.11
N MET A 37 -0.05 1.63 -3.17
CA MET A 37 -1.21 2.50 -3.07
C MET A 37 -2.38 1.94 -3.87
N GLU A 38 -3.54 1.94 -3.24
CA GLU A 38 -4.81 1.61 -3.87
C GLU A 38 -5.73 2.82 -3.80
N ARG A 39 -6.19 3.25 -4.96
CA ARG A 39 -7.16 4.34 -5.06
C ARG A 39 -8.56 3.77 -4.88
N ASN A 40 -9.27 4.26 -3.87
CA ASN A 40 -10.65 3.93 -3.58
C ASN A 40 -11.61 4.91 -4.26
N SER A 41 -12.88 4.52 -4.36
CA SER A 41 -13.94 5.40 -4.83
C SER A 41 -14.03 6.66 -3.95
N GLY A 42 -14.35 7.80 -4.56
CA GLY A 42 -14.44 9.08 -3.86
C GLY A 42 -13.10 9.78 -3.58
N GLY A 43 -12.01 9.42 -4.27
CA GLY A 43 -10.73 10.13 -4.18
C GLY A 43 -9.95 9.85 -2.89
N SER A 44 -10.24 8.73 -2.24
CA SER A 44 -9.49 8.24 -1.09
C SER A 44 -8.42 7.23 -1.53
N TYR A 45 -7.41 7.04 -0.69
CA TYR A 45 -6.26 6.19 -0.96
C TYR A 45 -5.98 5.32 0.26
N ASN A 46 -5.75 4.02 0.03
CA ASN A 46 -5.12 3.16 1.02
C ASN A 46 -3.65 3.01 0.65
N THR A 47 -2.77 3.19 1.62
CA THR A 47 -1.36 2.87 1.49
C THR A 47 -1.08 1.63 2.33
N TYR A 48 -0.49 0.61 1.72
CA TYR A 48 -0.06 -0.60 2.42
C TYR A 48 1.47 -0.61 2.50
N ARG A 49 2.00 -1.16 3.59
CA ARG A 49 3.42 -1.40 3.82
C ARG A 49 3.62 -2.89 3.97
N ASN A 50 4.37 -3.50 3.07
CA ASN A 50 4.61 -4.95 2.99
C ASN A 50 3.31 -5.78 2.89
N GLY A 51 2.23 -5.19 2.35
CA GLY A 51 0.91 -5.82 2.25
C GLY A 51 -0.06 -5.46 3.37
N ASP A 52 0.43 -4.93 4.50
CA ASP A 52 -0.42 -4.49 5.61
C ASP A 52 -0.87 -3.05 5.46
N LEU A 53 -2.11 -2.73 5.86
CA LEU A 53 -2.60 -1.35 5.81
C LEU A 53 -1.74 -0.43 6.70
N TYR A 54 -1.05 0.52 6.07
CA TYR A 54 -0.17 1.48 6.73
C TYR A 54 -0.83 2.83 6.93
N SER A 55 -1.54 3.37 5.94
CA SER A 55 -2.26 4.63 6.09
C SER A 55 -3.48 4.72 5.18
N GLN A 56 -4.43 5.57 5.56
CA GLN A 56 -5.61 5.88 4.76
C GLN A 56 -5.72 7.38 4.59
N THR A 57 -5.86 7.82 3.35
CA THR A 57 -6.02 9.23 3.00
C THR A 57 -7.39 9.47 2.42
N GLN A 58 -8.11 10.45 2.95
CA GLN A 58 -9.46 10.80 2.52
C GLN A 58 -9.57 12.29 2.21
N GLN A 59 -10.25 12.62 1.12
CA GLN A 59 -10.62 13.99 0.84
C GLN A 59 -11.73 14.44 1.79
N THR A 60 -11.51 15.52 2.51
CA THR A 60 -12.50 16.17 3.37
C THR A 60 -13.43 17.05 2.53
N LEU A 61 -14.61 17.40 3.09
CA LEU A 61 -15.57 18.30 2.44
C LEU A 61 -14.98 19.68 2.10
N GLY A 62 -13.97 20.14 2.84
CA GLY A 62 -13.27 21.40 2.59
C GLY A 62 -12.19 21.32 1.50
N GLY A 63 -12.06 20.19 0.80
CA GLY A 63 -11.08 20.00 -0.28
C GLY A 63 -9.66 19.64 0.20
N THR A 64 -9.41 19.63 1.52
CA THR A 64 -8.15 19.14 2.10
C THR A 64 -8.14 17.62 2.14
N TYR A 65 -6.95 17.01 2.19
CA TYR A 65 -6.76 15.56 2.28
C TYR A 65 -6.24 15.21 3.66
N ARG A 66 -6.90 14.28 4.36
CA ARG A 66 -6.48 13.81 5.67
C ARG A 66 -5.95 12.39 5.57
N GLU A 67 -4.68 12.21 5.85
CA GLU A 67 -4.02 10.91 6.03
C GLU A 67 -4.08 10.49 7.50
N THR A 68 -4.47 9.25 7.74
CA THR A 68 -4.46 8.62 9.06
C THR A 68 -3.53 7.42 9.00
N VAL A 69 -2.48 7.42 9.82
CA VAL A 69 -1.49 6.33 9.85
C VAL A 69 -1.96 5.27 10.84
N ASN A 70 -1.98 4.02 10.39
CA ASN A 70 -2.30 2.87 11.22
C ASN A 70 -1.21 2.69 12.28
N GLY A 71 -1.60 2.69 13.56
CA GLY A 71 -0.65 2.74 14.69
C GLY A 71 -0.40 4.15 15.27
N GLY A 72 -0.97 5.20 14.66
CA GLY A 72 -1.13 6.49 15.31
C GLY A 72 -0.71 7.71 14.49
N GLY A 73 -1.41 8.82 14.73
CA GLY A 73 -1.16 10.10 14.09
C GLY A 73 -2.04 10.35 12.85
N SER A 74 -2.26 11.63 12.56
CA SER A 74 -2.91 12.05 11.33
C SER A 74 -2.24 13.29 10.78
N ARG A 75 -2.22 13.40 9.46
CA ARG A 75 -1.59 14.50 8.71
C ARG A 75 -2.65 15.07 7.78
N THR A 76 -2.69 16.39 7.64
CA THR A 76 -3.62 17.06 6.74
C THR A 76 -2.83 17.82 5.68
N TYR A 77 -3.21 17.62 4.43
CA TYR A 77 -2.61 18.23 3.26
C TYR A 77 -3.63 19.17 2.61
N ASN A 78 -3.19 20.36 2.22
CA ASN A 78 -4.04 21.33 1.51
C ASN A 78 -4.18 21.01 0.01
N TYR A 79 -3.55 19.93 -0.45
CA TYR A 79 -3.57 19.43 -1.81
C TYR A 79 -3.59 17.90 -1.77
N ASP A 80 -3.95 17.26 -2.90
CA ASP A 80 -3.87 15.80 -3.03
C ASP A 80 -2.42 15.34 -2.93
N PRO A 81 -2.01 14.67 -1.82
CA PRO A 81 -0.62 14.29 -1.59
C PRO A 81 -0.13 13.22 -2.58
N TYR A 82 -1.04 12.53 -3.26
CA TYR A 82 -0.72 11.47 -4.21
C TYR A 82 -1.03 11.85 -5.66
N LYS A 83 -1.28 13.14 -5.92
CA LYS A 83 -1.46 13.65 -7.28
C LYS A 83 -0.23 13.29 -8.14
N GLY A 84 -0.45 12.51 -9.19
CA GLY A 84 0.60 12.05 -10.11
C GLY A 84 1.28 10.73 -9.72
N TYR A 85 0.92 10.11 -8.59
CA TYR A 85 1.36 8.76 -8.26
C TYR A 85 0.60 7.69 -9.05
N ASP A 86 -0.63 7.97 -9.49
CA ASP A 86 -1.41 7.13 -10.44
C ASP A 86 -0.62 6.76 -11.71
N SER A 87 0.44 7.51 -12.03
CA SER A 87 1.21 7.38 -13.28
C SER A 87 2.64 6.86 -13.12
N LYS A 88 3.12 6.59 -11.90
CA LYS A 88 4.48 6.08 -11.70
C LYS A 88 4.54 4.55 -11.88
N LYS A 89 4.32 4.11 -13.12
CA LYS A 89 5.28 3.17 -13.73
C LYS A 89 6.55 3.97 -14.00
N ASN A 90 7.31 4.33 -12.96
CA ASN A 90 8.66 4.81 -13.22
C ASN A 90 9.44 3.57 -13.63
N GLY A 91 9.37 3.27 -14.93
CA GLY A 91 10.11 2.18 -15.53
C GLY A 91 11.56 2.30 -15.08
N ASN A 92 12.12 1.17 -14.66
CA ASN A 92 13.55 0.94 -14.69
C ASN A 92 14.10 1.47 -16.03
N ARG A 93 14.61 2.70 -16.02
CA ARG A 93 15.66 3.10 -16.94
C ARG A 93 16.94 2.66 -16.28
N TRP A 94 17.28 1.40 -16.53
CA TRP A 94 18.66 0.93 -16.51
C TRP A 94 19.41 1.61 -17.64
#